data_AF-A0A2T7TLK8-F1
#
_entry.id   AF-A0A2T7TLK8-F1
#
_cell.length_a   1.000
_cell.length_b   1.000
_cell.length_c   1.000
_cell.angle_alpha   90.00
_cell.angle_beta   90.00
_cell.angle_gamma   90.00
#
_symmetry.space_group_name_H-M   'P 1'
#
loop_
_entity.id
_entity.type
_entity.pdbx_description
1 polymer ?
#
loop_
_entity_poly.entity_id
_entity_poly.type
_entity_poly.pdbx_seq_one_letter_code
_entity_poly.pdbx_strand_id
1 'polypeptide(L)'
;MKSDRINPLQHIRAKRSLAAGAALVAVLGATGCSVTSEQATTIQYAASDGIVDEVGPLELRNILIITSEEGEPGTILGTVFNPSDSAVQLTIEGENSSVDVTVPAEGKWVFEDETTDDGVLEGVSEIPGAW
;
A
#
# COMPACT_ATOMS: atom_id res chain seq x y z
N MET A 1 -61.73 -10.07 -42.64
CA MET A 1 -60.92 -10.87 -41.69
C MET A 1 -59.63 -11.27 -42.41
N LYS A 2 -58.58 -10.44 -42.34
CA LYS A 2 -57.33 -10.70 -43.05
C LYS A 2 -56.44 -11.52 -42.11
N SER A 3 -56.22 -12.78 -42.48
CA SER A 3 -55.36 -13.69 -41.74
C SER A 3 -53.91 -13.21 -41.89
N ASP A 4 -53.38 -12.57 -40.85
CA ASP A 4 -51.96 -12.27 -40.76
C ASP A 4 -51.19 -13.59 -40.69
N ARG A 5 -50.71 -14.05 -41.85
CA ARG A 5 -49.78 -15.16 -41.95
C ARG A 5 -48.42 -14.68 -41.46
N ILE A 6 -48.28 -14.76 -40.16
CA ILE A 6 -47.04 -14.66 -39.43
C ILE A 6 -45.96 -15.52 -40.11
N ASN A 7 -44.91 -14.88 -40.64
CA ASN A 7 -43.79 -15.57 -41.28
C ASN A 7 -42.88 -16.18 -40.21
N PRO A 8 -42.69 -17.51 -40.18
CA PRO A 8 -41.90 -18.19 -39.15
C PRO A 8 -40.45 -17.68 -39.08
N LEU A 9 -39.90 -17.20 -40.21
CA LEU A 9 -38.55 -16.65 -40.27
C LEU A 9 -38.41 -15.32 -39.50
N GLN A 10 -39.46 -14.49 -39.46
CA GLN A 10 -39.42 -13.21 -38.74
C GLN A 10 -39.45 -13.43 -37.22
N HIS A 11 -40.19 -14.44 -36.73
CA HIS A 11 -40.16 -14.80 -35.31
C HIS A 11 -38.86 -15.45 -34.87
N ILE A 12 -38.24 -16.28 -35.71
CA ILE A 12 -36.94 -16.90 -35.38
C ILE A 12 -35.87 -15.81 -35.25
N ARG A 13 -35.87 -14.80 -36.14
CA ARG A 13 -34.95 -13.66 -36.05
C ARG A 13 -35.17 -12.84 -34.79
N ALA A 14 -36.42 -12.47 -34.47
CA ALA A 14 -36.74 -11.70 -33.26
C ALA A 14 -36.37 -12.45 -31.98
N LYS A 15 -36.65 -13.76 -31.90
CA LYS A 15 -36.27 -14.61 -30.76
C LYS A 15 -34.75 -14.72 -30.59
N ARG A 16 -34.01 -14.83 -31.68
CA ARG A 16 -32.54 -14.86 -31.67
C ARG A 16 -31.94 -13.55 -31.19
N SER A 17 -32.45 -12.41 -31.65
CA SER A 17 -31.99 -11.10 -31.20
C SER A 17 -32.27 -10.88 -29.72
N LEU A 18 -33.45 -11.28 -29.23
CA LEU A 18 -33.80 -11.20 -27.81
C LEU A 18 -32.90 -12.09 -26.94
N ALA A 19 -32.66 -13.34 -27.38
CA ALA A 19 -31.77 -14.27 -26.69
C ALA A 19 -30.32 -13.74 -26.64
N ALA A 20 -29.83 -13.17 -27.74
CA ALA A 20 -28.50 -12.56 -27.79
C ALA A 20 -28.39 -11.35 -26.85
N GLY A 21 -29.42 -10.48 -26.82
CA GLY A 21 -29.47 -9.34 -25.90
C GLY A 21 -29.49 -9.77 -24.43
N ALA A 22 -30.31 -10.78 -24.08
CA ALA A 22 -30.36 -11.32 -22.73
C ALA A 22 -29.03 -11.95 -22.30
N ALA A 23 -28.34 -12.67 -23.21
CA ALA A 23 -27.03 -13.24 -22.95
C ALA A 23 -25.98 -12.15 -22.66
N LEU A 24 -25.98 -11.05 -23.41
CA LEU A 24 -25.07 -9.92 -23.16
C LEU A 24 -25.31 -9.27 -21.80
N VAL A 25 -26.57 -9.01 -21.43
CA VAL A 25 -26.91 -8.45 -20.12
C VAL A 25 -26.50 -9.39 -18.98
N ALA A 26 -26.68 -10.70 -19.15
CA ALA A 26 -26.27 -11.68 -18.15
C ALA A 26 -24.74 -11.73 -17.95
N VAL A 27 -23.95 -11.68 -19.04
CA VAL A 27 -22.48 -11.67 -18.96
C VAL A 27 -21.96 -10.38 -18.31
N LEU A 28 -22.53 -9.23 -18.66
CA LEU A 28 -22.15 -7.95 -18.06
C LEU A 28 -22.58 -7.85 -16.59
N GLY A 29 -23.78 -8.32 -16.25
CA GLY A 29 -24.27 -8.35 -14.87
C GLY A 29 -23.45 -9.28 -13.97
N ALA A 30 -23.02 -10.44 -14.47
CA ALA A 30 -22.21 -11.40 -13.72
C ALA A 30 -20.78 -10.91 -13.44
N THR A 31 -20.23 -10.05 -14.30
CA THR A 31 -18.86 -9.50 -14.16
C THR A 31 -18.81 -8.13 -13.45
N GLY A 32 -19.98 -7.52 -13.21
CA GLY A 32 -20.11 -6.18 -12.63
C GLY A 32 -19.80 -6.05 -11.14
N CYS A 33 -19.61 -7.14 -10.38
CA CYS A 33 -19.30 -7.07 -8.95
C CYS A 33 -18.01 -6.29 -8.64
N SER A 34 -17.07 -6.25 -9.59
CA SER A 34 -15.82 -5.48 -9.49
C SER A 34 -16.01 -3.96 -9.59
N VAL A 35 -17.18 -3.48 -10.01
CA VAL A 35 -17.49 -2.03 -10.12
C VAL A 35 -17.80 -1.42 -8.76
N THR A 36 -18.36 -2.21 -7.84
CA THR A 36 -18.78 -1.74 -6.51
C THR A 36 -17.92 -2.28 -5.37
N SER A 37 -17.12 -3.32 -5.62
CA SER A 37 -16.18 -3.84 -4.63
C SER A 37 -14.88 -3.05 -4.69
N GLU A 38 -14.36 -2.63 -3.54
CA GLU A 38 -12.97 -2.18 -3.46
C GLU A 38 -12.04 -3.31 -3.87
N GLN A 39 -11.00 -2.98 -4.62
CA GLN A 39 -9.95 -3.94 -4.96
C GLN A 39 -9.03 -4.09 -3.75
N ALA A 40 -9.10 -5.22 -3.06
CA ALA A 40 -8.36 -5.46 -1.82
C ALA A 40 -6.84 -5.21 -1.97
N THR A 41 -6.25 -5.45 -3.14
CA THR A 41 -4.82 -5.21 -3.42
C THR A 41 -4.44 -3.73 -3.53
N THR A 42 -5.41 -2.82 -3.60
CA THR A 42 -5.16 -1.36 -3.59
C THR A 42 -5.16 -0.79 -2.16
N ILE A 43 -5.67 -1.55 -1.18
CA ILE A 43 -5.68 -1.13 0.21
C ILE A 43 -4.23 -1.07 0.71
N GLN A 44 -3.77 0.14 1.03
CA GLN A 44 -2.45 0.35 1.61
C GLN A 44 -2.51 0.07 3.10
N TYR A 45 -1.57 -0.72 3.60
CA TYR A 45 -1.42 -1.04 5.02
C TYR A 45 0.05 -1.38 5.31
N ALA A 46 0.46 -1.27 6.57
CA ALA A 46 1.76 -1.78 7.02
C ALA A 46 1.69 -3.31 7.03
N ALA A 47 2.33 -3.97 6.06
CA ALA A 47 2.34 -5.42 5.93
C ALA A 47 3.38 -6.13 6.83
N SER A 48 4.03 -5.38 7.71
CA SER A 48 5.06 -5.82 8.65
C SER A 48 4.89 -5.11 9.99
N ASP A 49 5.74 -5.44 10.97
CA ASP A 49 5.72 -4.87 12.31
C ASP A 49 6.36 -3.48 12.35
N GLY A 50 7.03 -3.06 11.27
CA GLY A 50 7.60 -1.72 11.14
C GLY A 50 6.56 -0.66 10.78
N ILE A 51 6.83 0.57 11.20
CA ILE A 51 6.00 1.74 10.92
C ILE A 51 6.10 2.10 9.43
N VAL A 52 4.94 2.36 8.82
CA VAL A 52 4.80 2.94 7.48
C VAL A 52 4.00 4.22 7.63
N ASP A 53 4.62 5.36 7.38
CA ASP A 53 4.01 6.67 7.61
C ASP A 53 4.61 7.75 6.69
N GLU A 54 4.05 8.95 6.74
CA GLU A 54 4.53 10.15 6.06
C GLU A 54 4.78 11.26 7.09
N VAL A 55 6.03 11.74 7.19
CA VAL A 55 6.43 12.79 8.14
C VAL A 55 6.99 13.98 7.37
N GLY A 56 6.17 15.03 7.27
CA GLY A 56 6.51 16.17 6.41
C GLY A 56 6.65 15.72 4.95
N PRO A 57 7.77 16.01 4.27
CA PRO A 57 8.01 15.54 2.91
C PRO A 57 8.61 14.12 2.84
N LEU A 58 8.87 13.47 3.98
CA LEU A 58 9.51 12.15 4.02
C LEU A 58 8.49 11.03 4.07
N GLU A 59 8.79 9.96 3.35
CA GLU A 59 8.03 8.72 3.31
C GLU A 59 8.79 7.63 4.07
N LEU A 60 8.25 7.19 5.21
CA LEU A 60 8.82 6.14 6.06
C LEU A 60 8.33 4.77 5.59
N ARG A 61 9.25 3.84 5.34
CA ARG A 61 8.93 2.48 4.88
C ARG A 61 9.59 1.45 5.79
N ASN A 62 8.73 0.78 6.58
CA ASN A 62 9.10 -0.30 7.48
C ASN A 62 10.14 0.11 8.52
N ILE A 63 9.94 1.27 9.15
CA ILE A 63 10.82 1.75 10.22
C ILE A 63 10.58 0.89 11.47
N LEU A 64 11.60 0.17 11.90
CA LEU A 64 11.54 -0.74 13.04
C LEU A 64 12.79 -0.58 13.88
N ILE A 65 12.65 -0.59 15.20
CA ILE A 65 13.78 -0.59 16.13
C ILE A 65 13.90 -1.99 16.74
N ILE A 66 15.07 -2.60 16.61
CA ILE A 66 15.40 -3.90 17.20
C ILE A 66 16.40 -3.68 18.34
N THR A 67 16.02 -4.07 19.55
CA THR A 67 16.90 -4.13 20.72
C THR A 67 16.92 -5.55 21.30
N SER A 68 17.90 -5.88 22.13
CA SER A 68 17.97 -7.16 22.85
C SER A 68 17.14 -7.18 24.13
N GLU A 69 17.08 -6.06 24.84
CA GLU A 69 16.35 -5.89 26.12
C GLU A 69 16.13 -4.39 26.41
N GLU A 70 15.36 -4.09 27.45
CA GLU A 70 15.14 -2.72 27.91
C GLU A 70 16.46 -2.07 28.34
N GLY A 71 16.69 -0.85 27.85
CA GLY A 71 17.89 -0.06 28.14
C GLY A 71 19.11 -0.39 27.27
N GLU A 72 19.07 -1.44 26.45
CA GLU A 72 20.15 -1.77 25.51
C GLU A 72 20.03 -0.98 24.19
N PRO A 73 21.12 -0.86 23.42
CA PRO A 73 21.11 -0.18 22.14
C PRO A 73 20.08 -0.77 21.15
N GLY A 74 19.36 0.11 20.47
CA GLY A 74 18.40 -0.25 19.43
C GLY A 74 18.93 0.03 18.04
N THR A 75 18.91 -0.97 17.16
CA THR A 75 19.21 -0.81 15.73
C THR A 75 17.94 -0.44 14.98
N ILE A 76 17.99 0.66 14.23
CA ILE A 76 16.93 1.11 13.33
C ILE A 76 17.07 0.35 12.01
N LEU A 77 15.96 -0.18 11.51
CA LEU A 77 15.82 -0.78 10.18
C LEU A 77 14.78 -0.01 9.37
N GLY A 78 14.83 -0.18 8.06
CA GLY A 78 13.88 0.40 7.13
C GLY A 78 14.46 1.47 6.22
N THR A 79 13.59 2.05 5.39
CA THR A 79 13.99 3.01 4.37
C THR A 79 13.18 4.30 4.51
N VAL A 80 13.87 5.42 4.37
CA VAL A 80 13.27 6.75 4.30
C VAL A 80 13.41 7.25 2.87
N PHE A 81 12.30 7.56 2.20
CA PHE A 81 12.30 8.18 0.87
C PHE A 81 12.02 9.68 0.99
N ASN A 82 12.68 10.47 0.16
CA ASN A 82 12.45 11.90 0.04
C ASN A 82 12.10 12.24 -1.41
N PRO A 83 10.80 12.27 -1.77
CA PRO A 83 10.35 12.67 -3.10
C PRO A 83 10.48 14.18 -3.38
N SER A 84 10.87 15.00 -2.41
CA SER A 84 10.99 16.45 -2.60
C SER A 84 12.27 16.83 -3.37
N ASP A 85 12.32 18.06 -3.86
CA ASP A 85 13.42 18.63 -4.63
C ASP A 85 14.56 19.20 -3.76
N SER A 86 14.50 19.00 -2.44
CA SER A 86 15.51 19.48 -1.49
C SER A 86 15.88 18.40 -0.47
N ALA A 87 17.10 18.45 0.06
CA ALA A 87 17.53 17.55 1.11
C ALA A 87 16.79 17.87 2.42
N VAL A 88 16.42 16.83 3.16
CA VAL A 88 15.63 16.95 4.39
C VAL A 88 16.35 16.23 5.51
N GLN A 89 16.49 16.89 6.65
CA GLN A 89 17.01 16.28 7.87
C GLN A 89 15.87 15.54 8.58
N LEU A 90 16.07 14.26 8.84
CA LEU A 90 15.24 13.45 9.73
C LEU A 90 15.97 13.30 11.06
N THR A 91 15.27 13.57 12.15
CA THR A 91 15.71 13.28 13.51
C THR A 91 14.79 12.22 14.09
N ILE A 92 15.38 11.14 14.59
CA ILE A 92 14.68 10.08 15.33
C ILE A 92 15.10 10.21 16.79
N GLU A 93 14.15 10.52 17.65
CA GLU A 93 14.38 10.69 19.09
C GLU A 93 14.06 9.38 19.84
N GLY A 94 15.04 8.89 20.59
CA GLY A 94 14.85 7.95 21.68
C GLY A 94 14.76 8.69 23.03
N GLU A 95 14.60 7.96 24.13
CA GLU A 95 14.48 8.59 25.45
C GLU A 95 15.76 9.34 25.86
N ASN A 96 16.93 8.76 25.55
CA ASN A 96 18.23 9.26 26.02
C ASN A 96 19.19 9.62 24.87
N SER A 97 18.79 9.38 23.62
CA SER A 97 19.63 9.55 22.44
C SER A 97 18.81 9.96 21.22
N SER A 98 19.48 10.46 20.19
CA SER A 98 18.86 10.79 18.92
C SER A 98 19.76 10.38 17.77
N VAL A 99 19.13 10.04 16.66
CA VAL A 99 19.78 9.76 15.38
C VAL A 99 19.36 10.83 14.38
N ASP A 100 20.33 11.46 13.74
CA ASP A 100 20.11 12.47 12.71
C ASP A 100 20.61 11.96 11.36
N VAL A 101 19.72 11.88 10.36
CA VAL A 101 20.08 11.48 9.00
C VAL A 101 19.62 12.54 8.00
N THR A 102 20.47 12.85 7.02
CA THR A 102 20.11 13.77 5.94
C THR A 102 19.70 12.94 4.72
N VAL A 103 18.43 13.01 4.36
CA VAL A 103 17.90 12.31 3.19
C VAL A 103 18.00 13.21 1.96
N PRO A 104 18.74 12.83 0.92
CA PRO A 104 18.94 13.67 -0.26
C PRO A 104 17.62 13.92 -1.02
N ALA A 105 17.57 15.03 -1.76
CA ALA A 105 16.47 15.34 -2.67
C ALA A 105 16.26 14.21 -3.69
N GLU A 106 15.01 13.90 -4.00
CA GLU A 106 14.59 12.83 -4.94
C GLU A 106 15.31 11.48 -4.66
N GLY A 107 15.59 11.22 -3.39
CA GLY A 107 16.48 10.15 -2.97
C GLY A 107 15.94 9.33 -1.80
N LYS A 108 16.83 8.54 -1.19
CA LYS A 108 16.50 7.69 -0.04
C LYS A 108 17.67 7.50 0.90
N TRP A 109 17.35 7.08 2.12
CA TRP A 109 18.27 6.56 3.13
C TRP A 109 17.83 5.16 3.53
N VAL A 110 18.74 4.19 3.56
CA VAL A 110 18.47 2.78 3.89
C VAL A 110 19.30 2.43 5.11
N PHE A 111 18.67 2.28 6.28
CA PHE A 111 19.43 2.09 7.54
C PHE A 111 20.30 0.82 7.53
N GLU A 112 19.90 -0.20 6.77
CA GLU A 112 20.62 -1.47 6.69
C GLU A 112 21.89 -1.43 5.83
N ASP A 113 22.00 -0.45 4.92
CA ASP A 113 23.17 -0.30 4.03
C ASP A 113 24.30 0.51 4.69
N GLU A 114 23.99 1.23 5.78
CA GLU A 114 24.92 2.15 6.41
C GLU A 114 25.85 1.43 7.38
N THR A 115 27.14 1.75 7.31
CA THR A 115 28.17 1.18 8.19
C THR A 115 28.55 2.14 9.33
N THR A 116 27.84 3.27 9.45
CA THR A 116 28.02 4.29 10.48
C THR A 116 27.05 4.05 11.64
N ASP A 117 27.28 4.71 12.78
CA ASP A 117 26.41 4.59 13.97
C ASP A 117 25.06 5.34 13.80
N ASP A 118 24.80 5.90 12.61
CA ASP A 118 23.62 6.70 12.28
C ASP A 118 22.33 5.85 12.15
N GLY A 119 22.39 4.58 12.54
CA GLY A 119 21.25 3.66 12.66
C GLY A 119 21.11 3.06 14.07
N VAL A 120 21.82 3.59 15.08
CA VAL A 120 21.79 3.07 16.45
C VAL A 120 21.31 4.13 17.42
N LEU A 121 20.27 3.80 18.19
CA LEU A 121 19.84 4.57 19.35
C LEU A 121 20.47 3.98 20.60
N GLU A 122 21.23 4.80 21.33
CA GLU A 122 21.76 4.45 22.64
C GLU A 122 20.61 4.36 23.64
N GLY A 123 20.33 3.14 24.13
CA GLY A 123 19.34 2.85 25.16
C GLY A 123 17.89 3.03 24.74
N VAL A 124 17.23 1.94 24.34
CA VAL A 124 15.79 1.89 24.06
C VAL A 124 15.02 1.49 25.33
N SER A 125 14.10 2.33 25.78
CA SER A 125 13.38 2.14 27.05
C SER A 125 12.28 1.08 27.04
N GLU A 126 12.05 0.43 25.92
CA GLU A 126 11.05 -0.62 25.77
C GLU A 126 11.72 -2.00 25.64
N ILE A 127 11.07 -3.05 26.18
CA ILE A 127 11.46 -4.43 25.89
C ILE A 127 11.08 -4.82 24.44
N PRO A 128 11.81 -5.75 23.81
CA PRO A 128 11.43 -6.26 22.50
C PRO A 128 10.01 -6.84 22.49
N GLY A 129 9.19 -6.40 21.53
CA GLY A 129 7.82 -6.86 21.38
C GLY A 129 6.81 -6.24 22.35
N ALA A 130 7.16 -5.14 23.02
CA ALA A 130 6.21 -4.32 23.78
C ALA A 130 5.23 -3.58 22.84
N TRP A 131 4.27 -4.30 22.27
CA TRP A 131 3.17 -3.76 21.45
C TRP A 131 1.88 -4.55 21.69
#